data_AF-A0A061GTC3-F1
#
_entry.id   AF-A0A061GTC3-F1
#
_cell.length_a   1.000
_cell.length_b   1.000
_cell.length_c   1.000
_cell.angle_alpha   90.00
_cell.angle_beta   90.00
_cell.angle_gamma   90.00
#
_symmetry.space_group_name_H-M   'P 1'
#
loop_
_entity.id
_entity.type
_entity.pdbx_description
1 polymer ?
#
loop_
_entity_poly.entity_id
_entity_poly.type
_entity_poly.pdbx_seq_one_letter_code
_entity_poly.pdbx_strand_id
1 'polypeptide(L)' 'MDSTNGIWIFVWAQLALLKVEVFVWQMLLGKIGVKEELVKRGIQLNSSLLCILCNLGMETCNHLFVECMKTWKI' A
#
# COMPACT_ATOMS: atom_id res chain seq x y z
N MET A 1 -18.45 -10.93 -10.93
CA MET A 1 -19.13 -9.64 -10.69
C MET A 1 -18.09 -8.73 -10.05
N ASP A 2 -17.56 -7.81 -10.84
CA ASP A 2 -16.35 -7.07 -10.51
C ASP A 2 -16.68 -5.83 -9.66
N SER A 3 -16.51 -5.98 -8.35
CA SER A 3 -16.75 -4.95 -7.33
C SER A 3 -15.77 -3.77 -7.43
N THR A 4 -14.74 -3.84 -8.27
CA THR A 4 -13.71 -2.79 -8.36
C THR A 4 -14.18 -1.51 -9.06
N ASN A 5 -15.25 -1.58 -9.86
CA ASN A 5 -15.75 -0.40 -10.59
C ASN A 5 -16.17 0.76 -9.66
N GLY A 6 -16.64 0.46 -8.44
CA GLY A 6 -17.07 1.48 -7.49
C GLY A 6 -15.92 2.19 -6.78
N ILE A 7 -14.77 1.54 -6.59
CA ILE A 7 -13.68 2.11 -5.78
C ILE A 7 -13.01 3.29 -6.49
N TRP A 8 -12.95 3.25 -7.82
CA TRP A 8 -12.30 4.28 -8.63
C TRP A 8 -13.00 5.62 -8.56
N ILE A 9 -14.30 5.66 -8.24
CA ILE A 9 -15.03 6.92 -8.04
C ILE A 9 -14.52 7.68 -6.83
N PHE A 10 -14.04 6.97 -5.80
CA PHE A 10 -13.47 7.57 -4.60
C PHE A 10 -12.00 7.96 -4.80
N VAL A 11 -11.25 7.18 -5.58
CA VAL A 11 -9.84 7.45 -5.87
C VAL A 11 -9.67 8.71 -6.73
N TRP A 12 -10.54 8.90 -7.74
CA TRP A 12 -10.48 10.04 -8.67
C TRP A 12 -11.53 11.11 -8.35
N ALA A 13 -11.85 11.28 -7.07
CA ALA A 13 -12.91 12.19 -6.61
C ALA A 13 -12.53 13.69 -6.66
N GLN A 14 -11.28 14.03 -7.03
CA GLN A 14 -10.71 15.37 -6.99
C GLN A 14 -10.72 15.99 -5.58
N LEU A 15 -10.68 15.14 -4.55
CA LEU A 15 -10.67 15.55 -3.14
C LEU A 15 -9.25 15.82 -2.61
N ALA A 16 -8.23 15.42 -3.37
CA ALA A 16 -6.83 15.61 -3.01
C ALA A 16 -6.01 16.06 -4.22
N LEU A 17 -4.76 16.44 -3.98
CA LEU A 17 -3.82 16.70 -5.07
C LEU A 17 -3.66 15.43 -5.92
N LEU A 18 -3.49 15.59 -7.23
CA LEU A 18 -3.32 14.48 -8.18
C LEU A 18 -2.25 13.46 -7.74
N LYS A 19 -1.16 13.94 -7.09
CA LYS A 19 -0.11 13.07 -6.56
C LYS A 19 -0.62 12.08 -5.49
N VAL A 20 -1.60 12.49 -4.68
CA VAL A 20 -2.22 11.67 -3.64
C VAL A 20 -3.18 10.66 -4.27
N GLU A 21 -3.99 11.10 -5.24
CA GLU A 21 -4.91 10.20 -5.96
C GLU A 21 -4.16 9.11 -6.73
N VAL A 22 -3.11 9.49 -7.47
CA VAL A 22 -2.23 8.54 -8.16
C VAL A 22 -1.55 7.60 -7.17
N PHE A 23 -1.13 8.09 -6.01
CA PHE A 23 -0.51 7.26 -4.98
C PHE A 23 -1.50 6.21 -4.45
N VAL A 24 -2.74 6.60 -4.12
CA VAL A 24 -3.79 5.67 -3.66
C VAL A 24 -4.14 4.66 -4.76
N TRP A 25 -4.25 5.11 -6.01
CA TRP A 25 -4.45 4.22 -7.16
C TRP A 25 -3.34 3.17 -7.27
N GLN A 26 -2.07 3.59 -7.19
CA GLN A 26 -0.93 2.68 -7.22
C GLN A 26 -0.94 1.72 -6.02
N MET A 27 -1.26 2.22 -4.83
CA MET A 27 -1.34 1.42 -3.61
C MET A 27 -2.38 0.31 -3.73
N LEU A 28 -3.59 0.63 -4.20
CA LEU A 28 -4.68 -0.35 -4.39
C LEU A 28 -4.35 -1.40 -5.45
N LEU A 29 -3.54 -1.04 -6.45
CA LEU A 29 -3.05 -1.99 -7.46
C LEU A 29 -1.80 -2.78 -7.02
N GLY A 30 -1.34 -2.63 -5.77
CA GLY A 30 -0.09 -3.26 -5.31
C GLY A 30 1.14 -2.75 -6.08
N LYS A 31 1.05 -1.57 -6.70
CA LYS A 31 2.10 -0.98 -7.55
C LYS A 31 3.14 -0.17 -6.78
N ILE A 32 3.21 -0.35 -5.46
CA ILE A 32 4.14 0.35 -4.57
C ILE A 32 5.18 -0.60 -3.97
N GLY A 33 6.30 -0.04 -3.51
CA GLY A 33 7.48 -0.79 -3.03
C GLY A 33 7.32 -1.36 -1.62
N VAL A 34 6.26 -2.11 -1.38
CA VAL A 34 5.99 -2.84 -0.13
C VAL A 34 6.57 -4.25 -0.25
N LYS A 35 7.20 -4.78 0.81
CA LYS A 35 7.86 -6.10 0.74
C LYS A 35 6.97 -7.23 0.23
N GLU A 36 5.71 -7.30 0.67
CA GLU A 36 4.74 -8.29 0.18
C GLU A 36 4.59 -8.23 -1.35
N GLU A 37 4.42 -7.02 -1.90
CA GLU A 37 4.24 -6.81 -3.35
C GLU A 37 5.53 -7.09 -4.13
N LEU A 38 6.71 -6.85 -3.55
CA LEU A 38 7.99 -7.23 -4.15
C LEU A 38 8.13 -8.75 -4.23
N VAL A 39 7.79 -9.48 -3.17
CA VAL A 39 7.82 -10.95 -3.14
C VAL A 39 6.83 -11.54 -4.14
N LYS A 40 5.61 -10.99 -4.25
CA LYS A 40 4.63 -11.40 -5.28
C LYS A 40 5.18 -11.27 -6.71
N ARG A 41 6.13 -10.37 -6.94
CA ARG A 41 6.80 -10.18 -8.23
C ARG A 41 8.06 -11.05 -8.40
N GLY A 42 8.33 -11.96 -7.48
CA GLY A 42 9.49 -12.86 -7.51
C GLY A 42 10.80 -12.21 -7.04
N ILE A 43 10.75 -11.02 -6.43
CA ILE A 43 11.93 -10.39 -5.85
C ILE A 43 12.24 -11.08 -4.52
N GLN A 44 13.38 -11.77 -4.48
CA GLN A 44 13.91 -12.41 -3.28
C GLN A 44 14.40 -11.34 -2.30
N LEU A 45 13.81 -11.30 -1.11
CA LEU A 45 14.23 -10.40 -0.05
C LEU A 45 15.06 -11.17 0.98
N ASN A 46 16.30 -10.74 1.19
CA ASN A 46 17.20 -11.34 2.19
C ASN A 46 16.88 -10.93 3.64
N SER A 47 15.79 -10.18 3.83
CA SER A 47 15.39 -9.63 5.12
C SER A 47 13.97 -10.08 5.48
N SER A 48 13.63 -9.93 6.76
CA SER A 48 12.31 -10.25 7.26
C SER A 48 11.20 -9.49 6.48
N LEU A 49 10.09 -10.18 6.22
CA LEU A 49 8.88 -9.60 5.64
C LEU A 49 8.09 -8.73 6.63
N LEU A 50 8.60 -8.56 7.84
CA LEU A 50 8.01 -7.66 8.83
C LEU A 50 8.10 -6.21 8.38
N CYS A 51 7.10 -5.43 8.76
CA CYS A 51 6.99 -4.00 8.55
C CYS A 51 8.23 -3.28 9.03
N ILE A 52 8.86 -2.48 8.15
CA ILE A 52 10.05 -1.70 8.48
C ILE A 52 9.81 -0.71 9.63
N LEU A 53 8.57 -0.27 9.86
CA LEU A 53 8.25 0.74 10.87
C LEU A 53 8.01 0.17 12.26
N CYS A 54 7.22 -0.90 12.35
CA CYS A 54 6.80 -1.45 13.64
C CYS A 54 7.48 -2.78 13.98
N ASN A 55 7.96 -3.53 12.97
CA ASN A 55 8.52 -4.87 13.10
C ASN A 55 7.61 -5.89 13.84
N LEU A 56 6.29 -5.66 13.87
CA LEU A 56 5.30 -6.52 14.54
C LEU A 56 4.36 -7.25 13.57
N GLY A 57 4.03 -6.64 12.43
CA GLY A 57 3.17 -7.23 11.40
C GLY A 57 3.92 -7.41 10.08
N MET A 58 3.39 -8.23 9.17
CA MET A 58 3.91 -8.32 7.80
C MET A 58 3.75 -6.98 7.08
N GLU A 59 4.74 -6.59 6.29
CA GLU A 59 4.69 -5.36 5.50
C GLU A 59 3.79 -5.56 4.27
N THR A 60 2.53 -5.14 4.39
CA THR A 60 1.53 -5.07 3.33
C THR A 60 1.17 -3.61 3.04
N CYS A 61 0.50 -3.32 1.92
CA CYS A 61 0.04 -1.95 1.62
C CYS A 61 -0.86 -1.42 2.75
N ASN A 62 -1.83 -2.23 3.17
CA ASN A 62 -2.77 -1.86 4.22
C ASN A 62 -2.06 -1.63 5.56
N HIS A 63 -1.15 -2.53 5.93
CA HIS A 63 -0.40 -2.36 7.17
C HIS A 63 0.48 -1.12 7.13
N LEU A 64 1.31 -0.94 6.11
CA LEU A 64 2.28 0.17 6.06
C LEU A 64 1.61 1.55 6.00
N PHE A 65 0.49 1.70 5.29
CA PHE A 65 -0.10 3.01 5.03
C PHE A 65 -1.38 3.31 5.83
N VAL A 66 -2.06 2.31 6.40
CA VAL A 66 -3.36 2.49 7.08
C VAL A 66 -3.32 2.02 8.54
N GLU A 67 -2.84 0.80 8.79
CA GLU A 67 -3.01 0.16 10.11
C GLU A 67 -1.81 0.31 11.04
N CYS A 68 -0.61 0.53 10.50
CA CYS A 68 0.61 0.55 11.31
C CYS A 68 0.60 1.74 12.28
N MET A 69 0.65 1.41 13.57
CA MET A 69 0.69 2.38 14.68
C MET A 69 1.89 3.35 14.64
N LYS A 70 2.92 3.05 13.85
CA LYS A 70 4.13 3.87 13.70
C LYS A 70 4.10 4.77 12.46
N THR A 71 3.16 4.60 11.54
CA THR A 71 3.09 5.37 10.28
C THR A 71 2.90 6.87 10.49
N TRP A 72 2.14 7.26 11.51
CA TRP A 72 1.91 8.67 11.86
C TRP A 72 3.10 9.38 12.52
N LYS A 73 4.21 8.67 12.74
CA LYS A 73 5.41 9.22 13.41
C LYS A 73 6.54 9.58 12.44
N ILE A 74 6.31 9.43 11.14
CA ILE A 74 7.26 9.77 10.07
C ILE A 74 6.96 11.18 9.57
#